data_AF-A0A519ZAM3-F1
#
_entry.id   AF-A0A519ZAM3-F1
#
_cell.length_a   1.000
_cell.length_b   1.000
_cell.length_c   1.000
_cell.angle_alpha   90.00
_cell.angle_beta   90.00
_cell.angle_gamma   90.00
#
_symmetry.space_group_name_H-M   'P 1'
#
loop_
_entity.id
_entity.type
_entity.pdbx_description
1 polymer ?
#
loop_
_entity_poly.entity_id
_entity_poly.type
_entity_poly.pdbx_seq_one_letter_code
_entity_poly.pdbx_strand_id
1 'polypeptide(L)'
;MDAGFQPVAIRDRIQLLDVVRGVALLGIALVNVEFFNRPIGGLDAGLPAGTSGIDGLAGWFVYVFIRGKFWTMFSQLFGMGFAVMLACAGQAGHGFLAPYLRRTLALAAFGALHFIGPWTDDILCSYVAGALLLMLVFHAKPQLLLWPGTLLVAVAAGLGVAAGAAGQALPWQPMLGVGIPLLLFGAVAYVVRRWPLSGLRAAGLALYL
;
A
#
# COMPACT_ATOMS: atom_id res chain seq x y z
N MET A 1 -4.26 -12.81 34.29
CA MET A 1 -4.87 -13.85 33.43
C MET A 1 -4.40 -13.55 32.03
N ASP A 2 -3.23 -14.08 31.71
CA ASP A 2 -2.50 -13.71 30.50
C ASP A 2 -3.02 -14.57 29.35
N ALA A 3 -4.07 -14.09 28.70
CA ALA A 3 -4.42 -14.55 27.37
C ALA A 3 -3.32 -14.07 26.41
N GLY A 4 -2.17 -14.76 26.45
CA GLY A 4 -1.06 -14.53 25.55
C GLY A 4 -1.53 -14.67 24.10
N PHE A 5 -0.98 -13.86 23.20
CA PHE A 5 -1.25 -13.93 21.76
C PHE A 5 -0.97 -15.34 21.24
N GLN A 6 -1.98 -16.20 21.22
CA GLN A 6 -1.87 -17.54 20.65
C GLN A 6 -1.88 -17.43 19.12
N PRO A 7 -1.01 -18.18 18.42
CA PRO A 7 -1.07 -18.26 16.97
C PRO A 7 -2.45 -18.70 16.50
N VAL A 8 -2.98 -18.05 15.46
CA VAL A 8 -4.23 -18.46 14.81
C VAL A 8 -4.12 -19.93 14.40
N ALA A 9 -5.06 -20.76 14.87
CA ALA A 9 -5.10 -22.17 14.57
C ALA A 9 -5.19 -22.37 13.05
N ILE A 10 -4.56 -23.43 12.53
CA ILE A 10 -4.50 -23.69 11.08
C ILE A 10 -5.90 -23.75 10.44
N ARG A 11 -6.91 -24.19 11.20
CA ARG A 11 -8.32 -24.26 10.75
C ARG A 11 -8.97 -22.90 10.55
N ASP A 12 -8.48 -21.86 11.21
CA ASP A 12 -9.02 -20.49 11.12
C ASP A 12 -8.26 -19.65 10.07
N ARG A 13 -7.30 -20.27 9.35
CA ARG A 13 -6.52 -19.61 8.30
C ARG A 13 -7.17 -19.77 6.94
N ILE A 14 -7.22 -18.66 6.20
CA ILE A 14 -7.64 -18.66 4.80
C ILE A 14 -6.48 -19.21 3.96
N GLN A 15 -6.44 -20.54 3.78
CA GLN A 15 -5.34 -21.23 3.08
C GLN A 15 -5.07 -20.65 1.68
N LEU A 16 -6.13 -20.30 0.95
CA LEU A 16 -6.00 -19.67 -0.37
C LEU A 16 -5.21 -18.35 -0.30
N LEU A 17 -5.46 -17.53 0.71
CA LEU A 17 -4.77 -16.25 0.88
C LEU A 17 -3.28 -16.45 1.16
N ASP A 18 -2.92 -17.49 1.92
CA ASP A 18 -1.54 -17.82 2.23
C ASP A 18 -0.80 -18.38 1.00
N VAL A 19 -1.44 -19.22 0.20
CA VAL A 19 -0.87 -19.72 -1.07
C VAL A 19 -0.63 -18.57 -2.05
N VAL A 20 -1.63 -17.70 -2.26
CA VAL A 20 -1.51 -16.58 -3.20
C VAL A 20 -0.44 -15.59 -2.73
N ARG A 21 -0.25 -15.40 -1.42
CA ARG A 21 0.90 -14.65 -0.87
C ARG A 21 2.24 -15.31 -1.18
N GLY A 22 2.36 -16.62 -1.00
CA GLY A 22 3.57 -17.35 -1.35
C GLY A 22 3.93 -17.20 -2.83
N VAL A 23 2.94 -17.32 -3.71
CA VAL A 23 3.10 -17.11 -5.16
C VAL A 23 3.50 -15.67 -5.46
N ALA A 24 2.86 -14.68 -4.84
CA ALA A 24 3.18 -13.27 -5.01
C ALA A 24 4.64 -12.97 -4.61
N LEU A 25 5.09 -13.50 -3.47
CA LEU A 25 6.47 -13.36 -2.99
C LEU A 25 7.47 -14.04 -3.92
N LEU A 26 7.15 -15.23 -4.45
CA LEU A 26 8.00 -15.92 -5.41
C LEU A 26 8.23 -15.08 -6.67
N GLY A 27 7.17 -14.50 -7.25
CA GLY A 27 7.35 -13.65 -8.43
C GLY A 27 8.10 -12.35 -8.15
N ILE A 28 7.92 -11.75 -6.97
CA ILE A 28 8.77 -10.62 -6.54
C ILE A 28 10.23 -11.04 -6.47
N ALA A 29 10.52 -12.22 -5.93
CA ALA A 29 11.88 -12.75 -5.87
C ALA A 29 12.47 -12.96 -7.29
N LEU A 30 11.70 -13.51 -8.23
CA LEU A 30 12.15 -13.69 -9.61
C LEU A 30 12.49 -12.36 -10.30
N VAL A 31 11.70 -11.31 -10.10
CA VAL A 31 12.00 -9.97 -10.64
C VAL A 31 13.26 -9.40 -10.02
N ASN A 32 13.50 -9.63 -8.72
CA ASN A 32 14.72 -9.20 -8.06
C ASN A 32 15.95 -9.94 -8.56
N VAL A 33 15.87 -11.25 -8.81
CA VAL A 33 16.97 -12.01 -9.44
C VAL A 33 17.33 -11.40 -10.81
N GLU A 34 16.33 -11.12 -11.64
CA GLU A 34 16.53 -10.45 -12.94
C GLU A 34 17.14 -9.04 -12.78
N PHE A 35 16.73 -8.28 -11.75
CA PHE A 35 17.27 -6.97 -11.44
C PHE A 35 18.76 -7.03 -11.05
N PHE A 36 19.14 -7.95 -10.17
CA PHE A 36 20.53 -8.09 -9.70
C PHE A 36 21.47 -8.67 -10.76
N ASN A 37 20.94 -9.37 -11.75
CA ASN A 37 21.74 -9.94 -12.83
C ASN A 37 22.06 -8.92 -13.95
N ARG A 38 21.60 -7.67 -13.83
CA ARG A 38 21.70 -6.66 -14.90
C ARG A 38 22.40 -5.38 -14.42
N PRO A 39 23.16 -4.71 -15.32
CA PRO A 39 23.62 -3.35 -15.05
C PRO A 39 22.43 -2.41 -14.87
N ILE A 40 22.50 -1.52 -13.87
CA ILE A 40 21.42 -0.59 -13.50
C ILE A 40 20.94 0.24 -14.71
N GLY A 41 21.86 0.70 -15.57
CA GLY A 41 21.52 1.48 -16.78
C GLY A 41 20.82 0.69 -17.90
N GLY A 42 20.72 -0.63 -17.78
CA GLY A 42 20.06 -1.51 -18.75
C GLY A 42 18.70 -2.01 -18.31
N LEU A 43 18.20 -1.63 -17.13
CA LEU A 43 16.97 -2.17 -16.54
C LEU A 43 15.70 -1.82 -17.34
N ASP A 44 15.69 -0.65 -18.00
CA ASP A 44 14.56 -0.16 -18.80
C ASP A 44 14.62 -0.57 -20.27
N ALA A 45 15.72 -1.19 -20.71
CA ALA A 45 15.95 -1.56 -22.12
C ALA A 45 15.18 -2.81 -22.60
N GLY A 46 14.23 -3.33 -21.81
CA GLY A 46 13.48 -4.54 -22.15
C GLY A 46 14.25 -5.82 -21.84
N LEU A 47 14.27 -6.80 -22.76
CA LEU A 47 15.11 -7.98 -22.60
C LEU A 47 16.60 -7.64 -22.82
N PRO A 48 17.54 -8.25 -22.07
CA PRO A 48 18.97 -8.02 -22.30
C PRO A 48 19.40 -8.46 -23.70
N ALA A 49 20.02 -7.55 -24.45
CA ALA A 49 20.58 -7.86 -25.77
C ALA A 49 21.69 -8.92 -25.64
N GLY A 50 21.64 -9.97 -26.47
CA GLY A 50 22.63 -11.06 -26.46
C GLY A 50 22.29 -12.26 -25.58
N THR A 51 21.16 -12.25 -24.87
CA THR A 51 20.65 -13.46 -24.20
C THR A 51 20.03 -14.42 -25.23
N SER A 52 20.48 -15.68 -25.23
CA SER A 52 19.98 -16.71 -26.13
C SER A 52 19.79 -18.04 -25.39
N GLY A 53 18.98 -18.94 -25.95
CA GLY A 53 18.69 -20.23 -25.31
C GLY A 53 17.81 -20.10 -24.05
N ILE A 54 18.17 -20.86 -23.01
CA ILE A 54 17.38 -20.95 -21.76
C ILE A 54 17.35 -19.61 -21.02
N ASP A 55 18.44 -18.86 -21.02
CA ASP A 55 18.53 -17.57 -20.33
C ASP A 55 17.61 -16.52 -20.96
N GLY A 56 17.54 -16.49 -22.30
CA GLY A 56 16.61 -15.63 -23.03
C GLY A 56 15.15 -16.02 -22.80
N LEU A 57 14.84 -17.31 -22.74
CA LEU A 57 13.50 -17.82 -22.42
C LEU A 57 13.08 -17.46 -20.99
N ALA A 58 13.99 -17.60 -20.02
CA ALA A 58 13.74 -17.25 -18.62
C ALA A 58 13.52 -15.73 -18.46
N GLY A 59 14.38 -14.90 -19.06
CA GLY A 59 14.23 -13.44 -19.07
C GLY A 59 12.92 -13.00 -19.75
N TRP A 60 12.56 -13.62 -20.87
CA TRP A 60 11.27 -13.38 -21.55
C TRP A 60 10.08 -13.74 -20.66
N PHE A 61 10.13 -14.90 -20.00
CA PHE A 61 9.07 -15.35 -19.10
C PHE A 61 8.88 -14.37 -17.93
N VAL A 62 9.97 -13.97 -17.26
CA VAL A 62 9.92 -13.00 -16.16
C VAL A 62 9.38 -11.65 -16.64
N TYR A 63 9.84 -11.17 -17.81
CA TYR A 63 9.41 -9.90 -18.38
C TYR A 63 7.92 -9.88 -18.73
N VAL A 64 7.40 -10.93 -19.37
CA VAL A 64 6.01 -10.98 -19.85
C VAL A 64 5.02 -11.33 -18.74
N PHE A 65 5.34 -12.33 -17.92
CA PHE A 65 4.38 -12.90 -16.96
C PHE A 65 4.53 -12.37 -15.54
N ILE A 66 5.72 -11.93 -15.13
CA ILE A 66 5.99 -11.64 -13.72
C ILE A 66 6.12 -10.13 -13.47
N ARG A 67 6.92 -9.43 -14.28
CA ARG A 67 7.24 -8.00 -14.12
C ARG A 67 5.96 -7.16 -14.06
N GLY A 68 5.87 -6.26 -13.08
CA GLY A 68 4.73 -5.38 -12.84
C GLY A 68 3.50 -6.05 -12.21
N LYS A 69 3.17 -7.29 -12.60
CA LYS A 69 1.93 -7.97 -12.14
C LYS A 69 2.00 -8.40 -10.68
N PHE A 70 3.14 -8.93 -10.25
CA PHE A 70 3.29 -9.49 -8.90
C PHE A 70 3.35 -8.40 -7.83
N TRP A 71 3.80 -7.18 -8.16
CA TRP A 71 3.68 -6.03 -7.27
C TRP A 71 2.22 -5.65 -7.01
N THR A 72 1.39 -5.62 -8.05
CA THR A 72 -0.05 -5.36 -7.91
C THR A 72 -0.73 -6.45 -7.08
N MET A 73 -0.45 -7.73 -7.33
CA MET A 73 -1.00 -8.83 -6.53
C MET A 73 -0.58 -8.70 -5.06
N PHE A 74 0.69 -8.45 -4.78
CA PHE A 74 1.18 -8.31 -3.41
C PHE A 74 0.54 -7.12 -2.70
N SER A 75 0.37 -5.98 -3.36
CA SER A 75 -0.34 -4.81 -2.81
C SER A 75 -1.80 -5.12 -2.47
N GLN A 76 -2.50 -5.85 -3.33
CA GLN A 76 -3.87 -6.27 -3.05
C GLN A 76 -3.95 -7.25 -1.86
N LEU A 77 -3.02 -8.21 -1.78
CA LEU A 77 -2.93 -9.15 -0.66
C LEU A 77 -2.56 -8.48 0.66
N PHE A 78 -1.76 -7.41 0.60
CA PHE A 78 -1.43 -6.57 1.75
C PHE A 78 -2.70 -5.87 2.28
N GLY A 79 -3.47 -5.24 1.39
CA GLY A 79 -4.76 -4.62 1.74
C GLY A 79 -5.79 -5.63 2.28
N MET A 80 -5.90 -6.81 1.68
CA MET A 80 -6.75 -7.88 2.23
C MET A 80 -6.27 -8.36 3.60
N GLY A 81 -4.96 -8.42 3.82
CA GLY A 81 -4.39 -8.74 5.13
C GLY A 81 -4.78 -7.75 6.21
N PHE A 82 -4.84 -6.46 5.88
CA PHE A 82 -5.39 -5.42 6.76
C PHE A 82 -6.86 -5.67 7.08
N ALA A 83 -7.69 -5.92 6.06
CA ALA A 83 -9.13 -6.13 6.22
C ALA A 83 -9.44 -7.35 7.09
N VAL A 84 -8.74 -8.47 6.87
CA VAL A 84 -8.89 -9.68 7.70
C VAL A 84 -8.51 -9.39 9.15
N MET A 85 -7.39 -8.69 9.39
CA MET A 85 -6.97 -8.39 10.76
C MET A 85 -7.94 -7.45 11.48
N LEU A 86 -8.54 -6.51 10.75
CA LEU A 86 -9.58 -5.62 11.27
C LEU A 86 -10.85 -6.39 11.63
N ALA A 87 -11.29 -7.31 10.76
CA ALA A 87 -12.44 -8.17 11.00
C ALA A 87 -12.23 -9.09 12.20
N CYS A 88 -11.09 -9.78 12.29
CA CYS A 88 -10.75 -10.65 13.41
C CYS A 88 -10.69 -9.89 14.74
N ALA A 89 -10.10 -8.68 14.76
CA ALA A 89 -10.05 -7.85 15.97
C ALA A 89 -11.45 -7.43 16.44
N GLY A 90 -12.34 -7.09 15.50
CA GLY A 90 -13.73 -6.75 15.79
C GLY A 90 -14.54 -7.94 16.34
N GLN A 91 -14.39 -9.13 15.74
CA GLN A 91 -15.08 -10.35 16.20
C GLN A 91 -14.60 -10.82 17.57
N ALA A 92 -13.30 -10.69 17.85
CA ALA A 92 -12.71 -11.13 19.12
C ALA A 92 -12.79 -10.08 20.25
N GLY A 93 -13.32 -8.87 19.97
CA GLY A 93 -13.36 -7.78 20.94
C GLY A 93 -11.97 -7.25 21.36
N HIS A 94 -10.93 -7.51 20.56
CA HIS A 94 -9.56 -7.13 20.87
C HIS A 94 -9.15 -5.82 20.18
N GLY A 95 -8.15 -5.14 20.75
CA GLY A 95 -7.59 -3.93 20.15
C GLY A 95 -6.86 -4.21 18.83
N PHE A 96 -7.31 -3.60 17.73
CA PHE A 96 -6.69 -3.70 16.40
C PHE A 96 -5.36 -2.92 16.29
N LEU A 97 -5.30 -1.74 16.92
CA LEU A 97 -4.28 -0.73 16.63
C LEU A 97 -2.87 -1.16 17.05
N ALA A 98 -2.71 -1.76 18.23
CA ALA A 98 -1.40 -2.15 18.74
C ALA A 98 -0.73 -3.27 17.91
N PRO A 99 -1.42 -4.39 17.58
CA PRO A 99 -0.87 -5.40 16.67
C PRO A 99 -0.52 -4.85 15.29
N TYR A 100 -1.36 -3.94 14.77
CA TYR A 100 -1.13 -3.33 13.46
C TYR A 100 0.11 -2.46 13.45
N LEU A 101 0.21 -1.53 14.39
CA LEU A 101 1.34 -0.62 14.49
C LEU A 101 2.65 -1.38 14.72
N ARG A 102 2.65 -2.43 15.55
CA ARG A 102 3.85 -3.27 15.73
C ARG A 102 4.33 -3.88 14.40
N ARG A 103 3.41 -4.35 13.57
CA ARG A 103 3.72 -4.92 12.24
C ARG A 103 4.21 -3.85 11.28
N THR A 104 3.56 -2.69 11.25
CA THR A 104 3.95 -1.55 10.40
C THR A 104 5.31 -0.97 10.82
N LEU A 105 5.60 -0.90 12.11
CA LEU A 105 6.89 -0.45 12.63
C LEU A 105 8.00 -1.45 12.33
N ALA A 106 7.74 -2.75 12.44
CA ALA A 106 8.71 -3.76 11.99
C ALA A 106 9.00 -3.61 10.50
N LEU A 107 7.97 -3.43 9.68
CA LEU A 107 8.13 -3.18 8.24
C LEU A 107 8.91 -1.90 7.95
N ALA A 108 8.66 -0.83 8.71
CA ALA A 108 9.39 0.43 8.59
C ALA A 108 10.85 0.30 9.00
N ALA A 109 11.15 -0.48 10.06
CA ALA A 109 12.52 -0.76 10.47
C ALA A 109 13.27 -1.54 9.38
N PHE A 110 12.62 -2.55 8.78
CA PHE A 110 13.21 -3.28 7.66
C PHE A 110 13.40 -2.40 6.42
N GLY A 111 12.43 -1.53 6.10
CA GLY A 111 12.56 -0.57 4.99
C GLY A 111 13.70 0.43 5.22
N ALA A 112 13.82 0.97 6.43
CA ALA A 112 14.92 1.86 6.79
C ALA A 112 16.27 1.15 6.67
N LEU A 113 16.39 -0.08 7.17
CA LEU A 113 17.61 -0.87 7.03
C LEU A 113 17.93 -1.19 5.56
N HIS A 114 16.91 -1.48 4.76
CA HIS A 114 17.03 -1.77 3.34
C HIS A 114 17.52 -0.55 2.55
N PHE A 115 16.94 0.63 2.83
CA PHE A 115 17.28 1.89 2.18
C PHE A 115 18.68 2.41 2.55
N ILE A 116 19.13 2.18 3.79
CA ILE A 116 20.50 2.54 4.22
C ILE A 116 21.54 1.60 3.59
N GLY A 117 21.14 0.40 3.17
CA GLY A 117 21.98 -0.56 2.47
C GLY A 117 22.28 -0.19 1.01
N PRO A 118 22.85 -1.11 0.22
CA PRO A 118 23.19 -0.89 -1.20
C PRO A 118 21.98 -0.80 -2.15
N TRP A 119 20.75 -0.76 -1.65
CA TRP A 119 19.52 -0.87 -2.45
C TRP A 119 18.82 0.47 -2.62
N THR A 120 18.86 1.03 -3.82
CA THR A 120 18.22 2.31 -4.16
C THR A 120 16.70 2.22 -4.27
N ASP A 121 16.17 1.03 -4.62
CA ASP A 121 14.74 0.79 -4.82
C ASP A 121 14.14 0.05 -3.63
N ASP A 122 13.45 0.77 -2.74
CA ASP A 122 12.77 0.17 -1.58
C ASP A 122 11.24 0.18 -1.72
N ILE A 123 10.68 -1.01 -1.88
CA ILE A 123 9.23 -1.23 -1.92
C ILE A 123 8.59 -1.22 -0.50
N LEU A 124 9.36 -1.49 0.56
CA LEU A 124 8.87 -1.56 1.93
C LEU A 124 8.36 -0.20 2.40
N CYS A 125 9.08 0.88 2.09
CA CYS A 125 8.61 2.24 2.40
C CYS A 125 7.24 2.55 1.77
N SER A 126 6.99 2.11 0.52
CA SER A 126 5.67 2.26 -0.11
C SER A 126 4.58 1.48 0.65
N TYR A 127 4.89 0.28 1.14
CA TYR A 127 3.93 -0.50 1.94
C TYR A 127 3.69 0.09 3.32
N VAL A 128 4.71 0.68 3.97
CA VAL A 128 4.54 1.43 5.22
C VAL A 128 3.59 2.61 5.00
N ALA A 129 3.80 3.38 3.93
CA ALA A 129 2.91 4.48 3.58
C ALA A 129 1.48 3.99 3.32
N GLY A 130 1.32 2.90 2.56
CA GLY A 130 0.02 2.26 2.34
C GLY A 130 -0.64 1.77 3.64
N ALA A 131 0.15 1.23 4.58
CA ALA A 131 -0.32 0.77 5.87
C ALA A 131 -0.88 1.92 6.72
N LEU A 132 -0.11 3.00 6.82
CA LEU A 132 -0.50 4.20 7.54
C LEU A 132 -1.74 4.85 6.89
N LEU A 133 -1.82 4.82 5.56
CA LEU A 133 -2.98 5.31 4.83
C LEU A 133 -4.25 4.50 5.15
N LEU A 134 -4.17 3.16 5.12
CA LEU A 134 -5.28 2.30 5.50
C LEU A 134 -5.72 2.57 6.94
N MET A 135 -4.77 2.72 7.86
CA MET A 135 -5.07 3.09 9.25
C MET A 135 -5.80 4.44 9.34
N LEU A 136 -5.34 5.43 8.58
CA LEU A 136 -5.92 6.78 8.56
C LEU A 136 -7.36 6.73 8.03
N VAL A 137 -7.60 6.06 6.91
CA VAL A 137 -8.92 5.94 6.28
C VAL A 137 -9.92 5.20 7.16
N PHE A 138 -9.52 4.09 7.77
CA PHE A 138 -10.44 3.22 8.52
C PHE A 138 -10.55 3.58 10.01
N HIS A 139 -9.56 4.26 10.60
CA HIS A 139 -9.51 4.50 12.05
C HIS A 139 -9.59 5.99 12.43
N ALA A 140 -9.05 6.91 11.63
CA ALA A 140 -9.10 8.33 11.95
C ALA A 140 -10.47 8.94 11.63
N LYS A 141 -10.88 9.95 12.42
CA LYS A 141 -12.10 10.72 12.15
C LYS A 141 -11.95 11.39 10.78
N PRO A 142 -12.91 11.28 9.84
CA PRO A 142 -12.78 11.85 8.50
C PRO A 142 -12.52 13.36 8.52
N GLN A 143 -13.03 14.05 9.53
CA GLN A 143 -12.79 15.47 9.76
C GLN A 143 -11.29 15.81 9.88
N LEU A 144 -10.47 14.93 10.45
CA LEU A 144 -9.03 15.14 10.60
C LEU A 144 -8.30 15.18 9.24
N LEU A 145 -8.93 14.68 8.19
CA LEU A 145 -8.43 14.71 6.81
C LEU A 145 -9.07 15.85 6.02
N LEU A 146 -10.38 16.02 6.16
CA LEU A 146 -11.16 16.99 5.41
C LEU A 146 -10.82 18.44 5.80
N TRP A 147 -10.67 18.75 7.09
CA TRP A 147 -10.39 20.13 7.53
C TRP A 147 -9.03 20.63 7.05
N PRO A 148 -7.89 19.93 7.30
CA PRO A 148 -6.60 20.39 6.80
C PRO A 148 -6.54 20.37 5.27
N GLY A 149 -7.17 19.39 4.62
CA GLY A 149 -7.26 19.32 3.15
C GLY A 149 -7.97 20.54 2.56
N THR A 150 -9.11 20.92 3.14
CA THR A 150 -9.90 22.09 2.70
C THR A 150 -9.11 23.38 2.92
N LEU A 151 -8.48 23.52 4.08
CA LEU A 151 -7.64 24.67 4.42
C LEU A 151 -6.48 24.80 3.41
N LEU A 152 -5.75 23.73 3.13
CA LEU A 152 -4.63 23.74 2.19
C LEU A 152 -5.07 24.12 0.77
N VAL A 153 -6.18 23.58 0.28
CA VAL A 153 -6.72 23.92 -1.05
C VAL A 153 -7.19 25.37 -1.10
N ALA A 154 -7.86 25.86 -0.06
CA ALA A 154 -8.30 27.26 0.02
C ALA A 154 -7.12 28.23 0.04
N VAL A 155 -6.08 27.94 0.82
CA VAL A 155 -4.86 28.76 0.87
C VAL A 155 -4.13 28.70 -0.48
N ALA A 156 -4.03 27.52 -1.10
CA ALA A 156 -3.42 27.38 -2.43
C ALA A 156 -4.15 28.22 -3.49
N ALA A 157 -5.49 28.22 -3.47
CA ALA A 157 -6.29 29.02 -4.39
C ALA A 157 -6.05 30.53 -4.17
N GLY A 158 -6.06 30.99 -2.92
CA GLY A 158 -5.80 32.39 -2.58
C GLY A 158 -4.39 32.85 -3.00
N LEU A 159 -3.37 32.05 -2.71
CA LEU A 159 -1.98 32.32 -3.10
C LEU A 159 -1.79 32.27 -4.62
N GLY A 160 -2.48 31.38 -5.33
CA GLY A 160 -2.45 31.30 -6.79
C GLY A 160 -3.04 32.54 -7.45
N VAL A 161 -4.17 33.04 -6.95
CA VAL A 161 -4.77 34.30 -7.43
C VAL A 161 -3.84 35.49 -7.15
N ALA A 162 -3.29 35.57 -5.93
CA ALA A 162 -2.34 36.63 -5.56
C ALA A 162 -1.06 36.61 -6.41
N ALA A 163 -0.53 35.41 -6.70
CA ALA A 163 0.63 35.23 -7.58
C ALA A 163 0.36 35.73 -9.00
N GLY A 164 -0.81 35.38 -9.57
CA GLY A 164 -1.22 35.85 -10.88
C GLY A 164 -1.40 37.36 -10.96
N ALA A 165 -1.99 37.96 -9.92
CA ALA A 165 -2.21 39.41 -9.86
C ALA A 165 -0.92 40.21 -9.63
N ALA A 166 0.01 39.68 -8.83
CA ALA A 166 1.27 40.35 -8.49
C ALA A 166 2.39 40.09 -9.51
N GLY A 167 2.22 39.13 -10.43
CA GLY A 167 3.28 38.68 -11.34
C GLY A 167 4.47 38.02 -10.61
N GLN A 168 4.28 37.60 -9.36
CA GLN A 168 5.31 36.97 -8.53
C GLN A 168 4.99 35.50 -8.31
N ALA A 169 5.98 34.62 -8.44
CA ALA A 169 5.81 33.20 -8.18
C ALA A 169 5.72 32.95 -6.66
N LEU A 170 4.50 32.78 -6.14
CA LEU A 170 4.28 32.24 -4.79
C LEU A 170 4.18 30.70 -4.81
N PRO A 171 4.69 30.00 -3.79
CA PRO A 171 4.66 28.54 -3.75
C PRO A 171 3.29 28.01 -3.33
N TRP A 172 2.34 27.92 -4.26
CA TRP A 172 0.98 27.40 -4.02
C TRP A 172 0.79 25.95 -4.52
N GLN A 173 1.54 25.51 -5.53
CA GLN A 173 1.40 24.16 -6.11
C GLN A 173 1.65 23.02 -5.11
N PRO A 174 2.67 23.06 -4.23
CA PRO A 174 2.92 21.97 -3.27
C PRO A 174 1.75 21.75 -2.31
N MET A 175 1.00 22.81 -1.99
CA MET A 175 -0.15 22.76 -1.10
C MET A 175 -1.31 21.96 -1.71
N LEU A 176 -1.49 22.03 -3.04
CA LEU A 176 -2.46 21.18 -3.75
C LEU A 176 -2.04 19.71 -3.72
N GLY A 177 -0.73 19.45 -3.84
CA GLY A 177 -0.15 18.10 -3.77
C GLY A 177 -0.41 17.38 -2.45
N VAL A 178 -0.67 18.10 -1.36
CA VAL A 178 -1.04 17.53 -0.06
C VAL A 178 -2.55 17.68 0.21
N GLY A 179 -3.11 18.84 -0.09
CA GLY A 179 -4.51 19.16 0.17
C GLY A 179 -5.50 18.27 -0.59
N ILE A 180 -5.25 18.02 -1.88
CA ILE A 180 -6.13 17.18 -2.70
C ILE A 180 -6.14 15.72 -2.19
N PRO A 181 -5.00 15.05 -1.95
CA PRO A 181 -5.00 13.71 -1.36
C PRO A 181 -5.70 13.64 0.00
N LEU A 182 -5.50 14.62 0.89
CA LEU A 182 -6.20 14.65 2.18
C LEU A 182 -7.72 14.73 2.01
N LEU A 183 -8.21 15.54 1.07
CA LEU A 183 -9.63 15.60 0.75
C LEU A 183 -10.14 14.28 0.17
N LEU A 184 -9.42 13.68 -0.77
CA LEU A 184 -9.79 12.39 -1.37
C LEU A 184 -9.87 11.30 -0.31
N PHE A 185 -8.83 11.13 0.51
CA PHE A 185 -8.82 10.12 1.56
C PHE A 185 -9.82 10.42 2.68
N GLY A 186 -10.04 11.70 3.01
CA GLY A 186 -11.08 12.12 3.93
C GLY A 186 -12.49 11.81 3.43
N ALA A 187 -12.75 12.02 2.13
CA ALA A 187 -14.01 11.66 1.49
C ALA A 187 -14.21 10.15 1.48
N VAL A 188 -13.18 9.38 1.11
CA VAL A 188 -13.22 7.91 1.18
C VAL A 188 -13.49 7.44 2.61
N ALA A 189 -12.78 7.97 3.61
CA ALA A 189 -13.00 7.65 5.03
C ALA A 189 -14.44 7.97 5.48
N TYR A 190 -14.99 9.10 5.02
CA TYR A 190 -16.35 9.51 5.31
C TYR A 190 -17.38 8.57 4.67
N VAL A 191 -17.20 8.23 3.38
CA VAL A 191 -18.06 7.30 2.64
C VAL A 191 -18.02 5.92 3.28
N VAL A 192 -16.82 5.38 3.53
CA VAL A 192 -16.64 4.05 4.15
C VAL A 192 -17.34 3.95 5.51
N ARG A 193 -17.33 5.02 6.32
CA ARG A 193 -18.02 5.04 7.62
C ARG A 193 -19.54 5.19 7.52
N ARG A 194 -20.03 5.90 6.49
CA ARG A 194 -21.46 6.07 6.25
C ARG A 194 -22.08 4.93 5.45
N TRP A 195 -21.28 4.13 4.76
CA TRP A 195 -21.76 2.98 4.01
C TRP A 195 -22.17 1.87 4.98
N PRO A 196 -23.46 1.53 5.09
CA PRO A 196 -23.86 0.49 6.03
C PRO A 196 -23.31 -0.87 5.55
N LEU A 197 -22.87 -1.71 6.49
CA LEU A 197 -22.43 -3.10 6.21
C LEU A 197 -23.53 -3.93 5.51
N SER A 198 -24.80 -3.55 5.67
CA SER A 198 -25.92 -4.12 4.91
C SER A 198 -25.82 -3.88 3.40
N GLY A 199 -25.20 -2.77 2.96
CA GLY A 199 -24.93 -2.49 1.55
C GLY A 199 -23.89 -3.42 0.93
N LEU A 200 -22.90 -3.87 1.71
CA LEU A 200 -21.92 -4.88 1.28
C LEU A 200 -22.53 -6.28 1.18
N ARG A 201 -23.45 -6.62 2.10
CA ARG A 201 -24.27 -7.83 2.03
C ARG A 201 -25.22 -7.80 0.83
N ALA A 202 -25.87 -6.67 0.57
CA ALA A 202 -26.76 -6.49 -0.58
C ALA A 202 -26.02 -6.50 -1.93
N ALA A 203 -24.75 -6.07 -1.95
CA ALA A 203 -23.89 -6.14 -3.14
C ALA A 203 -23.23 -7.52 -3.36
N GLY A 204 -23.57 -8.55 -2.57
CA GLY A 204 -23.02 -9.90 -2.70
C GLY A 204 -21.54 -10.04 -2.29
N LEU A 205 -20.93 -8.97 -1.78
CA LEU A 205 -19.51 -8.93 -1.39
C LEU A 205 -19.24 -9.54 0.00
N ALA A 206 -20.30 -9.84 0.76
CA ALA A 206 -20.22 -10.45 2.09
C ALA A 206 -20.79 -11.87 2.11
N LEU A 207 -20.33 -12.73 1.21
CA LEU A 207 -20.66 -14.17 1.24
C LEU A 207 -19.81 -14.96 2.25
N TYR A 208 -18.79 -14.36 2.86
CA TYR A 208 -17.89 -15.04 3.80
C TYR A 208 -17.36 -14.15 4.94
N LEU A 209 -18.25 -13.35 5.55
CA LEU A 209 -18.05 -12.78 6.90
C LEU A 209 -19.14 -13.30 7.82
#